data_AF-A0A0B3AXA6-F1
#
_entry.id   AF-A0A0B3AXA6-F1
#
_cell.length_a   1.000
_cell.length_b   1.000
_cell.length_c   1.000
_cell.angle_alpha   90.00
_cell.angle_beta   90.00
_cell.angle_gamma   90.00
#
_symmetry.space_group_name_H-M   'P 1'
#
loop_
_entity.id
_entity.type
_entity.pdbx_description
1 polymer ?
#
loop_
_entity_poly.entity_id
_entity_poly.type
_entity_poly.pdbx_seq_one_letter_code
_entity_poly.pdbx_strand_id
1 'polypeptide(L)'
;MTETLIDKCRDVAYIEVQQGNFDGKVKVEEYYSDRDFKAETNLLTKETYIGVNPRAEEKYGESFVLETVKSSADHEIDHHKFGNCIGCPQNVDKHHDLFFVPMY
;
A
#
# COMPACT_ATOMS: atom_id res chain seq x y z
N MET A 1 11.03 5.81 -22.69
CA MET A 1 10.88 4.54 -21.97
C MET A 1 9.45 4.50 -21.48
N THR A 2 8.71 3.42 -21.71
CA THR A 2 7.34 3.29 -21.20
C THR A 2 7.43 3.06 -19.70
N GLU A 3 6.72 3.88 -18.93
CA GLU A 3 6.64 3.75 -17.48
C GLU A 3 6.01 2.41 -17.12
N THR A 4 6.61 1.67 -16.18
CA THR A 4 6.08 0.38 -15.74
C THR A 4 4.99 0.58 -14.68
N LEU A 5 4.13 -0.43 -14.47
CA LEU A 5 3.13 -0.39 -13.40
C LEU A 5 3.77 -0.07 -12.03
N ILE A 6 4.93 -0.67 -11.74
CA ILE A 6 5.60 -0.46 -10.45
C ILE A 6 6.13 0.97 -10.31
N ASP A 7 6.56 1.60 -11.40
CA ASP A 7 6.97 3.00 -11.38
C ASP A 7 5.76 3.92 -11.08
N LYS A 8 4.61 3.67 -11.72
CA LYS A 8 3.36 4.39 -11.41
C LYS A 8 2.93 4.20 -9.95
N CYS A 9 3.06 2.98 -9.42
CA CYS A 9 2.75 2.69 -8.02
C CYS A 9 3.67 3.45 -7.06
N ARG A 10 4.96 3.57 -7.39
CA ARG A 10 5.92 4.37 -6.62
C ARG A 10 5.53 5.84 -6.60
N ASP A 11 5.17 6.39 -7.76
CA ASP A 11 4.76 7.79 -7.89
C ASP A 11 3.50 8.08 -7.06
N VAL A 12 2.49 7.21 -7.13
CA VAL A 12 1.27 7.32 -6.31
C VAL A 12 1.61 7.31 -4.82
N ALA A 13 2.35 6.30 -4.34
CA ALA A 13 2.70 6.21 -2.93
C ALA A 13 3.54 7.42 -2.45
N TYR A 14 4.45 7.90 -3.30
CA TYR A 14 5.25 9.09 -3.00
C TYR A 14 4.38 10.35 -2.86
N ILE A 15 3.41 10.55 -3.76
CA ILE A 15 2.47 11.68 -3.69
C ILE A 15 1.68 11.65 -2.38
N GLU A 16 1.13 10.49 -1.99
CA GLU A 16 0.37 10.38 -0.73
C GLU A 16 1.23 10.70 0.50
N VAL A 17 2.47 10.20 0.54
CA VAL A 17 3.43 10.52 1.62
C VAL A 17 3.68 12.02 1.72
N GLN A 18 3.89 12.70 0.58
CA GLN A 18 4.13 14.14 0.56
C GLN A 18 2.88 14.93 0.98
N GLN A 19 1.70 14.55 0.50
CA GLN A 19 0.44 15.21 0.84
C GLN A 19 0.05 15.00 2.31
N GLY A 20 0.35 13.83 2.87
CA GLY A 20 0.09 13.48 4.26
C GLY A 20 1.03 14.11 5.28
N ASN A 21 2.01 14.93 4.85
CA ASN A 21 3.11 15.45 5.68
C ASN A 21 3.82 14.35 6.48
N PHE A 22 3.98 13.17 5.88
CA PHE A 22 4.63 12.06 6.55
C PHE A 22 6.16 12.26 6.53
N ASP A 23 6.80 12.18 7.69
CA ASP A 23 8.25 12.38 7.85
C ASP A 23 9.07 11.08 7.70
N GLY A 24 8.43 10.00 7.29
CA GLY A 24 9.05 8.72 7.02
C GLY A 24 9.28 8.43 5.54
N LYS A 25 9.56 7.17 5.21
CA LYS A 25 9.82 6.71 3.83
C LYS A 25 8.79 5.68 3.40
N VAL A 26 8.41 5.71 2.13
CA VAL A 26 7.66 4.64 1.49
C VAL A 26 8.50 3.96 0.42
N LYS A 27 8.44 2.64 0.37
CA LYS A 27 9.12 1.82 -0.62
C LYS A 27 8.09 0.95 -1.33
N VAL A 28 8.02 1.07 -2.65
CA VAL A 28 7.13 0.23 -3.47
C VAL A 28 7.96 -0.65 -4.40
N GLU A 29 7.73 -1.95 -4.34
CA GLU A 29 8.46 -2.96 -5.11
C GLU A 29 7.57 -4.09 -5.62
N GLU A 30 8.04 -4.76 -6.67
CA GLU A 30 7.43 -6.01 -7.09
C GLU A 30 7.57 -7.06 -5.99
N TYR A 31 6.50 -7.82 -5.80
CA TYR A 31 6.40 -8.83 -4.77
C TYR A 31 5.82 -10.11 -5.34
N TYR A 32 6.55 -11.22 -5.20
CA TYR A 32 6.18 -12.50 -5.79
C TYR A 32 5.69 -13.45 -4.70
N SER A 33 4.39 -13.71 -4.68
CA SER A 33 3.71 -14.52 -3.66
C SER A 33 2.34 -15.02 -4.13
N ASP A 34 1.68 -15.81 -3.28
CA ASP A 34 0.28 -16.19 -3.44
C ASP A 34 -0.68 -15.02 -3.22
N ARG A 35 -0.23 -13.95 -2.56
CA ARG A 35 -1.01 -12.71 -2.40
C ARG A 35 -0.68 -11.71 -3.51
N ASP A 36 -1.67 -10.89 -3.85
CA ASP A 36 -1.54 -9.88 -4.91
C ASP A 36 -0.95 -8.56 -4.39
N PHE A 37 -1.11 -8.28 -3.09
CA PHE A 37 -0.60 -7.08 -2.42
C PHE A 37 -0.05 -7.40 -1.03
N LYS A 38 0.85 -6.54 -0.55
CA LYS A 38 1.39 -6.57 0.81
C LYS A 38 1.68 -5.14 1.26
N ALA A 39 1.34 -4.76 2.48
CA ALA A 39 1.75 -3.51 3.08
C ALA A 39 2.25 -3.76 4.52
N GLU A 40 3.36 -3.14 4.90
CA GLU A 40 3.95 -3.25 6.24
C GLU A 40 4.62 -1.95 6.64
N THR A 41 4.50 -1.56 7.90
CA THR A 41 5.15 -0.35 8.43
C THR A 41 5.95 -0.64 9.68
N ASN A 42 7.19 -0.15 9.69
CA ASN A 42 8.00 -0.10 10.88
C ASN A 42 7.76 1.23 11.60
N LEU A 43 7.02 1.19 12.71
CA LEU A 43 6.67 2.37 13.51
C LEU A 43 7.89 3.05 14.15
N LEU A 44 8.98 2.31 14.40
CA LEU A 44 10.21 2.86 14.99
C LEU A 44 11.03 3.64 13.97
N THR A 45 11.19 3.08 12.75
CA THR A 45 11.99 3.70 11.68
C THR A 45 11.19 4.60 10.77
N LYS A 46 9.85 4.56 10.87
CA LYS A 46 8.92 5.25 9.97
C LYS A 46 9.10 4.85 8.51
N GLU A 47 9.32 3.56 8.28
CA GLU A 47 9.47 3.02 6.93
C GLU A 47 8.27 2.13 6.60
N THR A 48 7.56 2.49 5.54
CA THR A 48 6.44 1.74 4.98
C THR A 48 6.88 1.01 3.71
N TYR A 49 6.59 -0.27 3.63
CA TYR A 49 6.80 -1.11 2.46
C TYR A 49 5.46 -1.49 1.84
N ILE A 50 5.36 -1.36 0.52
CA ILE A 50 4.22 -1.82 -0.28
C ILE A 50 4.74 -2.76 -1.38
N GLY A 51 4.31 -4.01 -1.33
CA GLY A 51 4.58 -5.03 -2.34
C GLY A 51 3.40 -5.17 -3.29
N VAL A 52 3.67 -5.11 -4.59
CA VAL A 52 2.67 -5.32 -5.65
C VAL A 52 3.06 -6.54 -6.48
N ASN A 53 2.16 -7.51 -6.60
CA ASN A 53 2.39 -8.65 -7.47
C ASN A 53 2.13 -8.24 -8.93
N PRO A 54 3.07 -8.46 -9.88
CA PRO A 54 2.87 -8.06 -11.27
C PRO A 54 1.59 -8.62 -11.90
N ARG A 55 1.14 -9.81 -11.48
CA ARG A 55 -0.11 -10.41 -11.98
C ARG A 55 -1.38 -9.65 -11.56
N ALA A 56 -1.28 -8.74 -10.58
CA ALA A 56 -2.42 -7.98 -10.08
C ALA A 56 -3.02 -7.07 -11.17
N GLU A 57 -2.18 -6.53 -12.07
CA GLU A 57 -2.66 -5.70 -13.18
C GLU A 57 -3.52 -6.51 -14.16
N GLU A 58 -3.10 -7.71 -14.52
CA GLU A 58 -3.88 -8.58 -15.40
C GLU A 58 -5.22 -8.99 -14.76
N LYS A 59 -5.22 -9.15 -13.44
CA LYS A 59 -6.39 -9.62 -12.67
C LYS A 59 -7.41 -8.52 -12.37
N TYR A 60 -6.96 -7.29 -12.10
CA TYR A 60 -7.82 -6.22 -11.61
C TYR A 60 -7.74 -4.91 -12.43
N GLY A 61 -6.75 -4.79 -13.32
CA GLY A 61 -6.46 -3.58 -14.08
C GLY A 61 -5.59 -2.57 -13.33
N GLU A 62 -4.84 -1.76 -14.09
CA GLU A 62 -3.93 -0.74 -13.57
C GLU A 62 -4.59 0.21 -12.55
N SER A 63 -5.80 0.73 -12.87
CA SER A 63 -6.49 1.68 -11.99
C SER A 63 -6.73 1.12 -10.58
N PHE A 64 -7.12 -0.15 -10.48
CA PHE A 64 -7.39 -0.79 -9.20
C PHE A 64 -6.10 -1.00 -8.40
N VAL A 65 -5.02 -1.38 -9.08
CA VAL A 65 -3.69 -1.51 -8.47
C VAL A 65 -3.23 -0.18 -7.87
N LEU A 66 -3.34 0.91 -8.64
CA LEU A 66 -2.93 2.24 -8.17
C LEU A 66 -3.77 2.72 -6.99
N GLU A 67 -5.09 2.50 -7.00
CA GLU A 67 -5.97 2.84 -5.88
C GLU A 67 -5.64 2.04 -4.61
N THR A 68 -5.32 0.74 -4.78
CA THR A 68 -4.91 -0.12 -3.66
C THR A 68 -3.59 0.35 -3.04
N VAL A 69 -2.61 0.73 -3.87
CA VAL A 69 -1.33 1.28 -3.40
C VAL A 69 -1.54 2.62 -2.69
N LYS A 70 -2.36 3.51 -3.24
CA LYS A 70 -2.76 4.77 -2.61
C LYS A 70 -3.35 4.52 -1.21
N SER A 71 -4.37 3.65 -1.13
CA SER A 71 -5.04 3.33 0.13
C SER A 71 -4.09 2.70 1.15
N SER A 72 -3.16 1.86 0.70
CA SER A 72 -2.15 1.25 1.56
C SER A 72 -1.18 2.29 2.11
N ALA A 73 -0.70 3.21 1.26
CA ALA A 73 0.19 4.28 1.69
C ALA A 73 -0.50 5.21 2.71
N ASP A 74 -1.71 5.67 2.42
CA ASP A 74 -2.48 6.56 3.31
C ASP A 74 -2.74 5.91 4.68
N HIS A 75 -3.15 4.64 4.68
CA HIS A 75 -3.41 3.88 5.90
C HIS A 75 -2.16 3.77 6.80
N GLU A 76 -1.05 3.41 6.20
CA GLU A 76 0.21 3.20 6.91
C GLU A 76 0.81 4.52 7.42
N ILE A 77 0.62 5.62 6.68
CA ILE A 77 0.93 6.98 7.15
C ILE A 77 0.10 7.33 8.38
N ASP A 78 -1.19 7.00 8.39
CA ASP A 78 -2.07 7.30 9.52
C ASP A 78 -1.71 6.52 10.79
N HIS A 79 -1.17 5.30 10.67
CA HIS A 79 -0.58 4.58 11.80
C HIS A 79 0.53 5.37 12.51
N HIS A 80 1.25 6.26 11.81
CA HIS A 80 2.23 7.14 12.46
C HIS A 80 1.61 8.29 13.25
N LYS A 81 0.51 8.87 12.75
CA LYS A 81 -0.22 9.92 13.49
C LYS A 81 -0.90 9.34 14.73
N PHE A 82 -1.31 8.07 14.66
CA PHE A 82 -2.04 7.38 15.70
C PHE A 82 -1.29 6.12 16.18
N GLY A 83 -0.07 6.28 16.67
CA GLY A 83 0.79 5.17 17.15
C GLY A 83 0.21 4.28 18.26
N ASN A 84 -0.98 4.61 18.79
CA ASN A 84 -1.73 3.81 19.76
C ASN A 84 -2.96 3.09 19.14
N CYS A 85 -3.06 2.98 17.81
CA CYS A 85 -4.09 2.16 17.15
C CYS A 85 -3.84 0.66 17.34
N ILE A 86 -3.93 0.19 18.59
CA ILE A 86 -4.05 -1.23 18.93
C ILE A 86 -5.47 -1.65 18.53
N GLY A 87 -5.60 -2.42 17.45
CA GLY A 87 -6.90 -2.85 16.93
C GLY A 87 -7.46 -1.98 15.80
N CYS A 88 -6.59 -1.30 15.04
CA CYS A 88 -6.99 -0.83 13.71
C CYS A 88 -7.64 -2.03 12.97
N PRO A 89 -8.85 -1.91 12.39
CA PRO A 89 -9.57 -3.05 11.81
C PRO A 89 -8.81 -3.78 10.68
N GLN A 90 -7.68 -3.22 10.22
CA GLN A 90 -6.78 -3.85 9.26
C GLN A 90 -5.62 -4.66 9.88
N ASN A 91 -5.42 -4.55 11.19
CA ASN A 91 -4.32 -5.20 11.93
C ASN A 91 -4.72 -6.55 12.56
N VAL A 92 -5.80 -7.16 12.06
CA VAL A 92 -6.21 -8.49 12.52
C VAL A 92 -5.61 -9.50 11.57
N ASP A 93 -4.96 -10.51 12.14
CA ASP A 93 -4.30 -11.69 11.54
C ASP A 93 -5.14 -12.53 10.54
N LYS A 94 -6.17 -11.93 9.92
CA LYS A 94 -7.15 -12.47 8.99
C LYS A 94 -7.21 -11.73 7.64
N HIS A 95 -6.18 -10.94 7.28
CA HIS A 95 -6.04 -10.34 5.94
C HIS A 95 -5.58 -11.33 4.85
N HIS A 96 -5.92 -12.62 4.97
CA HIS A 96 -5.65 -13.58 3.91
C HIS A 96 -6.45 -13.25 2.62
N ASP A 97 -7.51 -12.44 2.75
CA ASP A 97 -8.39 -11.96 1.68
C ASP A 97 -8.62 -10.45 1.78
N LEU A 98 -7.66 -9.58 1.41
CA LEU A 98 -7.92 -8.15 1.27
C LEU A 98 -8.88 -7.91 0.07
N PHE A 99 -10.16 -8.13 0.32
CA PHE A 99 -11.28 -7.72 -0.52
C PHE A 99 -11.40 -6.20 -0.47
N PHE A 100 -11.03 -5.54 -1.57
CA PHE A 100 -11.67 -4.28 -1.94
C PHE A 100 -12.73 -4.61 -2.99
N VAL A 101 -13.95 -4.97 -2.55
CA VAL A 101 -15.14 -4.79 -3.38
C VAL A 101 -15.68 -3.41 -3.02
N PRO A 102 -15.66 -2.42 -3.92
CA PRO A 102 -16.42 -1.20 -3.69
C PRO A 102 -17.89 -1.61 -3.56
N MET A 103 -18.51 -1.36 -2.41
CA MET A 103 -19.97 -1.40 -2.32
C MET A 103 -20.51 -0.08 -2.88
N TYR A 104 -20.85 -0.17 -4.18
CA TYR A 104 -21.73 0.67 -5.01
C TYR A 104 -21.53 2.20 -4.99
#